data_AF-A0A954CGG2-F1
#
_entry.id   AF-A0A954CGG2-F1
#
_cell.length_a   1.000
_cell.length_b   1.000
_cell.length_c   1.000
_cell.angle_alpha   90.00
_cell.angle_beta   90.00
_cell.angle_gamma   90.00
#
_symmetry.space_group_name_H-M   'P 1'
#
loop_
_entity.id
_entity.type
_entity.pdbx_description
1 polymer ?
#
loop_
_entity_poly.entity_id
_entity_poly.type
_entity_poly.pdbx_seq_one_letter_code
_entity_poly.pdbx_strand_id
1 'polypeptide(L)'
;MAELSAICVYCGAATGDDPVFATAAREFGALLAHRGIKLVYGGGHVGLMGVVADGALLAGGEVEGVIPQSMKAKELAHTGIQKLHVVESMHDRKALMAELSDAFVALPGGIGTLDELFEIWTWRQIGLHEKPIGVLDVAGYWQPFLKLAENMDQHGFLHRNALDMLVFDDNAERLLERLV
;
A
#
# COMPACT_ATOMS: atom_id res chain seq x y z
N MET A 1 -1.44 -22.97 -4.22
CA MET A 1 -1.46 -21.69 -3.51
C MET A 1 -1.47 -20.63 -4.60
N ALA A 2 -2.38 -19.66 -4.54
CA ALA A 2 -2.44 -18.64 -5.58
C ALA A 2 -1.18 -17.79 -5.49
N GLU A 3 -0.42 -17.66 -6.56
CA GLU A 3 0.82 -16.88 -6.56
C GLU A 3 0.44 -15.40 -6.76
N LEU A 4 0.85 -14.53 -5.82
CA LEU A 4 0.62 -13.08 -5.94
C LEU A 4 1.49 -12.52 -7.06
N SER A 5 0.89 -11.93 -8.09
CA SER A 5 1.62 -11.36 -9.22
C SER A 5 1.86 -9.86 -9.08
N ALA A 6 0.94 -9.15 -8.43
CA ALA A 6 1.01 -7.71 -8.21
C ALA A 6 0.46 -7.29 -6.85
N ILE A 7 1.17 -6.39 -6.16
CA ILE A 7 0.75 -5.81 -4.88
C ILE A 7 0.65 -4.30 -5.02
N CYS A 8 -0.50 -3.76 -4.62
CA CYS A 8 -0.69 -2.33 -4.46
C CYS A 8 -0.10 -1.87 -3.12
N VAL A 9 0.76 -0.85 -3.14
CA VAL A 9 1.32 -0.25 -1.94
C VAL A 9 0.77 1.16 -1.73
N TYR A 10 0.12 1.34 -0.58
CA TYR A 10 -0.29 2.66 -0.07
C TYR A 10 0.75 3.13 0.95
N CYS A 11 1.26 4.36 0.78
CA CYS A 11 2.28 4.90 1.68
C CYS A 11 2.33 6.44 1.62
N GLY A 12 3.04 7.05 2.57
CA GLY A 12 3.12 8.50 2.70
C GLY A 12 3.83 9.21 1.53
N ALA A 13 3.30 10.37 1.14
CA ALA A 13 3.98 11.33 0.28
C ALA A 13 5.13 12.09 0.98
N ALA A 14 5.30 11.88 2.29
CA ALA A 14 6.47 12.29 3.07
C ALA A 14 7.23 11.04 3.55
N THR A 15 8.52 11.18 3.86
CA THR A 15 9.35 10.07 4.38
C THR A 15 9.13 9.79 5.87
N GLY A 16 8.51 10.73 6.59
CA GLY A 16 8.55 10.78 8.06
C GLY A 16 9.86 11.35 8.58
N ASP A 17 9.92 11.56 9.90
CA ASP A 17 11.07 12.14 10.59
C ASP A 17 12.11 11.10 11.03
N ASP A 18 11.70 9.83 11.14
CA ASP A 18 12.59 8.72 11.48
C ASP A 18 13.01 7.96 10.21
N PRO A 19 14.33 7.78 9.95
CA PRO A 19 14.82 7.06 8.78
C PRO A 19 14.39 5.58 8.71
N VAL A 20 13.89 5.00 9.81
CA VAL A 20 13.37 3.62 9.82
C VAL A 20 12.25 3.42 8.80
N PHE A 21 11.41 4.43 8.56
CA PHE A 21 10.29 4.32 7.62
C PHE A 21 10.77 4.26 6.18
N ALA A 22 11.74 5.10 5.81
CA ALA A 22 12.35 5.06 4.48
C ALA A 22 13.14 3.76 4.26
N THR A 23 13.81 3.26 5.29
CA THR A 23 14.53 1.99 5.22
C THR A 23 13.56 0.83 4.96
N ALA A 24 12.50 0.72 5.76
CA ALA A 24 11.48 -0.31 5.59
C ALA A 24 10.78 -0.22 4.22
N ALA A 25 10.45 0.98 3.73
CA ALA A 25 9.85 1.15 2.41
C ALA A 25 10.76 0.67 1.28
N ARG A 26 12.06 1.01 1.33
CA ARG A 26 13.05 0.56 0.33
C ARG A 26 13.20 -0.96 0.35
N GLU A 27 13.34 -1.54 1.53
CA GLU A 27 13.47 -2.99 1.73
C GLU A 27 12.22 -3.73 1.26
N PHE A 28 11.03 -3.19 1.54
CA PHE A 28 9.77 -3.75 1.06
C PHE A 28 9.70 -3.76 -0.47
N GLY A 29 10.06 -2.65 -1.13
CA GLY A 29 10.12 -2.60 -2.60
C GLY A 29 11.09 -3.62 -3.18
N ALA A 30 12.30 -3.71 -2.63
CA ALA A 30 13.29 -4.71 -3.06
C ALA A 30 12.81 -6.14 -2.83
N LEU A 31 12.12 -6.42 -1.71
CA LEU A 31 11.56 -7.73 -1.41
C LEU A 31 10.51 -8.16 -2.45
N LEU A 32 9.62 -7.25 -2.87
CA LEU A 32 8.66 -7.52 -3.94
C LEU A 32 9.37 -7.94 -5.23
N ALA A 33 10.37 -7.15 -5.64
CA ALA A 33 11.17 -7.43 -6.83
C ALA A 33 11.85 -8.81 -6.76
N HIS A 34 12.49 -9.15 -5.63
CA HIS A 34 13.15 -10.45 -5.45
C HIS A 34 12.17 -11.63 -5.48
N ARG A 35 10.90 -11.41 -5.10
CA ARG A 35 9.83 -12.41 -5.18
C ARG A 35 9.13 -12.43 -6.55
N GLY A 36 9.57 -11.61 -7.51
CA GLY A 36 8.92 -11.50 -8.82
C GLY A 36 7.53 -10.87 -8.76
N ILE A 37 7.22 -10.12 -7.69
CA ILE A 37 5.94 -9.46 -7.47
C ILE A 37 6.05 -8.02 -7.98
N LYS A 38 5.12 -7.64 -8.86
CA LYS A 38 5.01 -6.28 -9.38
C LYS A 38 4.53 -5.31 -8.29
N LEU A 39 5.16 -4.14 -8.22
CA LEU A 39 4.70 -3.04 -7.40
C LEU A 39 3.69 -2.19 -8.18
N VAL A 40 2.48 -2.05 -7.65
CA VAL A 40 1.48 -1.06 -8.08
C VAL A 40 1.40 0.05 -7.02
N TYR A 41 1.38 1.32 -7.40
CA TYR A 41 1.32 2.43 -6.43
C TYR A 41 0.79 3.74 -7.06
N GLY A 42 0.78 4.82 -6.27
CA GLY A 42 0.24 6.14 -6.67
C GLY A 42 1.06 6.95 -7.70
N GLY A 43 2.19 6.44 -8.20
CA GLY A 43 2.94 7.09 -9.30
C GLY A 43 3.78 8.33 -8.95
N GLY A 44 3.82 8.74 -7.68
CA GLY A 44 4.65 9.85 -7.20
C GLY A 44 6.13 9.47 -6.97
N HIS A 45 7.04 10.44 -7.01
CA HIS A 45 8.47 10.25 -6.71
C HIS A 45 8.88 10.87 -5.35
N VAL A 46 7.92 11.35 -4.57
CA VAL A 46 8.17 12.00 -3.27
C VAL A 46 7.89 11.07 -2.09
N GLY A 47 8.56 11.33 -0.96
CA GLY A 47 8.30 10.60 0.28
C GLY A 47 8.57 9.11 0.20
N LEU A 48 7.79 8.32 0.92
CA LEU A 48 7.90 6.86 0.88
C LEU A 48 7.49 6.28 -0.47
N MET A 49 6.62 6.96 -1.24
CA MET A 49 6.23 6.52 -2.58
C MET A 49 7.44 6.41 -3.52
N GLY A 50 8.31 7.43 -3.54
CA GLY A 50 9.55 7.35 -4.31
C GLY A 50 10.47 6.27 -3.78
N VAL A 51 10.61 6.17 -2.46
CA VAL A 51 11.54 5.23 -1.82
C VAL A 51 11.18 3.76 -2.06
N VAL A 52 9.89 3.39 -2.00
CA VAL A 52 9.45 2.02 -2.28
C VAL A 52 9.60 1.68 -3.77
N ALA A 53 9.28 2.63 -4.66
CA ALA A 53 9.45 2.46 -6.10
C ALA A 53 10.92 2.27 -6.48
N ASP A 54 11.80 3.13 -5.98
CA ASP A 54 13.25 3.03 -6.20
C ASP A 54 13.82 1.72 -5.63
N GLY A 55 13.35 1.29 -4.45
CA GLY A 55 13.74 0.01 -3.87
C GLY A 55 13.43 -1.18 -4.79
N ALA A 56 12.23 -1.20 -5.38
CA ALA A 56 11.84 -2.22 -6.35
C ALA A 56 12.64 -2.13 -7.65
N LEU A 57 12.80 -0.92 -8.21
CA LEU A 57 13.54 -0.71 -9.46
C LEU A 57 15.02 -1.11 -9.34
N LEU A 58 15.69 -0.73 -8.26
CA LEU A 58 17.10 -1.05 -8.03
C LEU A 58 17.34 -2.56 -7.86
N ALA A 59 16.32 -3.30 -7.39
CA ALA A 59 16.32 -4.75 -7.31
C ALA A 59 15.87 -5.45 -8.62
N GLY A 60 15.60 -4.68 -9.69
CA GLY A 60 15.20 -5.20 -10.99
C GLY A 60 13.71 -5.56 -11.12
N GLY A 61 12.87 -5.07 -10.21
CA GLY A 61 11.42 -5.34 -10.21
C GLY A 61 10.62 -4.50 -11.20
N GLU A 62 9.39 -4.95 -11.47
CA GLU A 62 8.41 -4.21 -12.27
C GLU A 62 7.61 -3.24 -11.38
N VAL A 63 7.49 -1.98 -11.82
CA VAL A 63 6.75 -0.93 -11.12
C VAL A 63 5.75 -0.26 -12.05
N GLU A 64 4.48 -0.23 -11.63
CA GLU A 64 3.40 0.49 -12.29
C GLU A 64 2.80 1.56 -11.36
N GLY A 65 2.77 2.80 -11.83
CA GLY A 65 2.18 3.93 -11.11
C GLY A 65 0.85 4.34 -11.71
N VAL A 66 -0.11 4.78 -10.89
CA VAL A 66 -1.36 5.40 -11.33
C VAL A 66 -1.49 6.78 -10.71
N ILE A 67 -1.55 7.83 -11.53
CA ILE A 67 -1.57 9.21 -11.05
C ILE A 67 -2.66 10.04 -11.76
N PRO A 68 -3.46 10.84 -11.03
CA PRO A 68 -4.36 11.79 -11.65
C PRO A 68 -3.59 12.89 -12.37
N GLN A 69 -4.12 13.35 -13.51
CA GLN A 69 -3.54 14.45 -14.29
C GLN A 69 -3.28 15.70 -13.44
N SER A 70 -4.18 16.01 -12.49
CA SER A 70 -4.08 17.16 -11.58
C SER A 70 -2.92 17.07 -10.58
N MET A 71 -2.41 15.85 -10.30
CA MET A 71 -1.39 15.60 -9.29
C MET A 71 0.00 15.41 -9.88
N LYS A 72 0.11 15.24 -11.21
CA LYS A 72 1.36 14.96 -11.93
C LYS A 72 2.50 15.91 -11.58
N ALA A 73 2.21 17.21 -11.49
CA ALA A 73 3.19 18.24 -11.13
C ALA A 73 3.48 18.29 -9.62
N LYS A 74 2.48 18.02 -8.79
CA LYS A 74 2.58 18.14 -7.33
C LYS A 74 3.31 16.96 -6.68
N GLU A 75 3.06 15.75 -7.16
CA GLU A 75 3.66 14.53 -6.61
C GLU A 75 4.96 14.13 -7.33
N LEU A 76 5.45 14.99 -8.24
CA LEU A 76 6.60 14.75 -9.10
C LEU A 76 6.51 13.36 -9.73
N ALA A 77 5.66 13.21 -10.74
CA ALA A 77 5.45 11.94 -11.42
C ALA A 77 6.76 11.21 -11.69
N HIS A 78 6.84 9.94 -11.28
CA HIS A 78 8.05 9.16 -11.37
C HIS A 78 8.34 8.81 -12.84
N THR A 79 9.39 9.40 -13.42
CA THR A 79 9.71 9.19 -14.85
C THR A 79 10.56 7.94 -15.11
N GLY A 80 11.15 7.37 -14.06
CA GLY A 80 11.96 6.14 -14.12
C GLY A 80 11.21 4.80 -14.03
N ILE A 81 9.88 4.80 -13.80
CA ILE A 81 9.10 3.54 -13.72
C ILE A 81 8.70 3.04 -15.11
N GLN A 82 8.44 1.74 -15.22
CA GLN A 82 8.15 1.08 -16.50
C GLN A 82 6.80 1.52 -17.09
N LYS A 83 5.80 1.78 -16.23
CA LYS A 83 4.48 2.25 -16.68
C LYS A 83 3.89 3.24 -15.70
N LEU A 84 3.45 4.37 -16.23
CA LEU A 84 2.71 5.38 -15.49
C LEU A 84 1.36 5.62 -16.18
N HIS A 85 0.29 5.19 -15.54
CA HIS A 85 -1.08 5.43 -15.96
C HIS A 85 -1.51 6.82 -15.49
N VAL A 86 -1.92 7.67 -16.43
CA VAL A 86 -2.44 9.00 -16.12
C VAL A 86 -3.95 8.97 -16.26
N VAL A 87 -4.66 9.29 -15.18
CA VAL A 87 -6.12 9.19 -15.11
C VAL A 87 -6.78 10.55 -14.83
N GLU A 88 -8.10 10.63 -14.99
CA GLU A 88 -8.83 11.90 -14.90
C GLU A 88 -9.12 12.29 -13.45
N SER A 89 -9.42 11.33 -12.58
CA SER A 89 -9.84 11.59 -11.19
C SER A 89 -9.15 10.72 -10.14
N MET A 90 -9.32 11.10 -8.86
CA MET A 90 -8.90 10.26 -7.73
C MET A 90 -9.67 8.94 -7.65
N HIS A 91 -10.93 8.91 -8.08
CA HIS A 91 -11.72 7.67 -8.10
C HIS A 91 -11.16 6.71 -9.15
N ASP A 92 -10.85 7.19 -10.35
CA ASP A 92 -10.24 6.37 -11.40
C ASP A 92 -8.88 5.84 -10.97
N ARG A 93 -8.11 6.65 -10.23
CA ARG A 93 -6.83 6.24 -9.64
C ARG A 93 -7.03 5.03 -8.73
N LYS A 94 -7.90 5.15 -7.73
CA LYS A 94 -8.12 4.07 -6.74
C LYS A 94 -8.72 2.83 -7.39
N ALA A 95 -9.67 2.99 -8.31
CA ALA A 95 -10.27 1.90 -9.06
C ALA A 95 -9.23 1.13 -9.89
N LEU A 96 -8.39 1.83 -10.67
CA LEU A 96 -7.37 1.19 -11.49
C LEU A 96 -6.27 0.53 -10.64
N MET A 97 -5.83 1.15 -9.56
CA MET A 97 -4.88 0.53 -8.62
C MET A 97 -5.45 -0.77 -8.04
N ALA A 98 -6.74 -0.79 -7.70
CA ALA A 98 -7.43 -1.98 -7.22
C ALA A 98 -7.61 -3.06 -8.30
N GLU A 99 -7.82 -2.68 -9.56
CA GLU A 99 -7.91 -3.60 -10.69
C GLU A 99 -6.58 -4.30 -10.96
N LEU A 100 -5.48 -3.53 -10.98
CA LEU A 100 -4.13 -4.00 -11.34
C LEU A 100 -3.45 -4.90 -10.30
N SER A 101 -4.06 -5.10 -9.13
CA SER A 101 -3.39 -5.70 -7.97
C SER A 101 -4.11 -6.93 -7.44
N ASP A 102 -3.36 -7.93 -6.97
CA ASP A 102 -3.91 -9.15 -6.35
C ASP A 102 -4.07 -8.99 -4.83
N ALA A 103 -3.27 -8.11 -4.22
CA ALA A 103 -3.31 -7.78 -2.80
C ALA A 103 -2.92 -6.31 -2.55
N PHE A 104 -3.12 -5.86 -1.32
CA PHE A 104 -2.86 -4.48 -0.88
C PHE A 104 -1.96 -4.48 0.35
N VAL A 105 -1.03 -3.53 0.44
CA VAL A 105 -0.21 -3.32 1.64
C VAL A 105 -0.14 -1.84 1.99
N ALA A 106 -0.48 -1.51 3.23
CA ALA A 106 -0.26 -0.18 3.79
C ALA A 106 1.09 -0.11 4.54
N LEU A 107 1.99 0.74 4.05
CA LEU A 107 3.17 1.20 4.77
C LEU A 107 2.84 2.49 5.54
N PRO A 108 3.71 2.97 6.46
CA PRO A 108 3.49 4.22 7.16
C PRO A 108 3.09 5.39 6.25
N GLY A 109 2.10 6.16 6.66
CA GLY A 109 1.56 7.24 5.84
C GLY A 109 0.43 8.01 6.52
N GLY A 110 0.09 9.16 5.95
CA GLY A 110 -0.90 10.07 6.51
C GLY A 110 -2.34 9.77 6.09
N ILE A 111 -3.17 10.81 6.06
CA ILE A 111 -4.60 10.71 5.72
C ILE A 111 -4.87 10.11 4.34
N GLY A 112 -3.99 10.30 3.36
CA GLY A 112 -4.14 9.71 2.03
C GLY A 112 -4.00 8.19 2.04
N THR A 113 -3.01 7.68 2.77
CA THR A 113 -2.82 6.24 2.98
C THR A 113 -4.00 5.64 3.75
N LEU A 114 -4.54 6.37 4.73
CA LEU A 114 -5.76 5.95 5.42
C LEU A 114 -6.99 5.93 4.51
N ASP A 115 -7.18 6.94 3.64
CA ASP A 115 -8.27 6.96 2.66
C ASP A 115 -8.22 5.72 1.74
N GLU A 116 -7.06 5.43 1.19
CA GLU A 116 -6.83 4.27 0.33
C GLU A 116 -7.05 2.93 1.08
N LEU A 117 -6.52 2.81 2.30
CA LEU A 117 -6.67 1.61 3.14
C LEU A 117 -8.13 1.38 3.55
N PHE A 118 -8.83 2.41 4.03
CA PHE A 118 -10.22 2.29 4.46
C PHE A 118 -11.14 1.97 3.29
N GLU A 119 -10.89 2.52 2.11
CA GLU A 119 -11.71 2.23 0.93
C GLU A 119 -11.61 0.76 0.55
N ILE A 120 -10.39 0.22 0.39
CA ILE A 120 -10.21 -1.17 -0.01
C ILE A 120 -10.66 -2.15 1.09
N TRP A 121 -10.48 -1.77 2.36
CA TRP A 121 -10.99 -2.54 3.48
C TRP A 121 -12.52 -2.57 3.51
N THR A 122 -13.17 -1.42 3.28
CA THR A 122 -14.63 -1.32 3.20
C THR A 122 -15.15 -2.15 2.03
N TRP A 123 -14.52 -2.09 0.86
CA TRP A 123 -14.89 -2.88 -0.32
C TRP A 123 -14.83 -4.38 -0.05
N ARG A 124 -13.79 -4.84 0.67
CA ARG A 124 -13.71 -6.22 1.13
C ARG A 124 -14.84 -6.57 2.09
N GLN A 125 -15.10 -5.71 3.07
CA GLN A 125 -16.15 -5.93 4.08
C GLN A 125 -17.53 -6.12 3.45
N ILE A 126 -17.84 -5.38 2.39
CA ILE A 126 -19.14 -5.46 1.68
C ILE A 126 -19.13 -6.46 0.51
N GLY A 127 -18.04 -7.20 0.30
CA GLY A 127 -17.95 -8.28 -0.69
C GLY A 127 -17.68 -7.85 -2.13
N LEU A 128 -17.14 -6.64 -2.37
CA LEU A 128 -16.74 -6.21 -3.72
C LEU A 128 -15.46 -6.91 -4.21
N HIS A 129 -14.63 -7.43 -3.30
CA HIS A 129 -13.49 -8.29 -3.62
C HIS A 129 -13.10 -9.16 -2.42
N GLU A 130 -12.25 -10.15 -2.65
CA GLU A 130 -11.69 -11.03 -1.60
C GLU A 130 -10.17 -10.88 -1.40
N LYS A 131 -9.54 -10.03 -2.23
CA LYS A 131 -8.10 -9.73 -2.22
C LYS A 131 -7.58 -9.40 -0.81
N PRO A 132 -6.44 -9.98 -0.38
CA PRO A 132 -5.92 -9.81 0.96
C PRO A 132 -5.32 -8.40 1.17
N ILE A 133 -5.38 -7.93 2.42
CA ILE A 133 -4.96 -6.58 2.81
C ILE A 133 -3.99 -6.70 3.98
N GLY A 134 -2.75 -6.28 3.75
CA GLY A 134 -1.67 -6.25 4.72
C GLY A 134 -1.40 -4.85 5.26
N VAL A 135 -0.89 -4.79 6.48
CA VAL A 135 -0.42 -3.55 7.12
C VAL A 135 0.96 -3.85 7.72
N LEU A 136 2.00 -3.18 7.21
CA LEU A 136 3.36 -3.33 7.72
C LEU A 136 3.58 -2.37 8.89
N ASP A 137 3.68 -2.90 10.10
CA ASP A 137 3.84 -2.15 11.34
C ASP A 137 5.29 -1.81 11.66
N VAL A 138 5.84 -0.89 10.87
CA VAL A 138 7.22 -0.40 11.06
C VAL A 138 7.32 0.39 12.36
N ALA A 139 8.14 -0.11 13.29
CA ALA A 139 8.41 0.54 14.58
C ALA A 139 7.14 0.87 15.41
N GLY A 140 6.07 0.10 15.25
CA GLY A 140 4.81 0.30 15.97
C GLY A 140 3.96 1.47 15.46
N TYR A 141 4.22 1.97 14.24
CA TYR A 141 3.50 3.08 13.63
C TYR A 141 1.97 2.91 13.64
N TRP A 142 1.48 1.70 13.40
CA TRP A 142 0.05 1.39 13.29
C TRP A 142 -0.59 1.00 14.63
N GLN A 143 0.17 0.92 15.72
CA GLN A 143 -0.37 0.57 17.04
C GLN A 143 -1.48 1.52 17.53
N PRO A 144 -1.40 2.85 17.34
CA PRO A 144 -2.51 3.75 17.68
C PRO A 144 -3.76 3.50 16.82
N PHE A 145 -3.60 3.11 15.55
CA PHE A 145 -4.71 2.77 14.67
C PHE A 145 -5.41 1.48 15.11
N LEU A 146 -4.65 0.46 15.49
CA LEU A 146 -5.19 -0.78 16.07
C LEU A 146 -6.07 -0.50 17.28
N LYS A 147 -5.61 0.37 18.21
CA LYS A 147 -6.41 0.78 19.37
C LYS A 147 -7.70 1.51 18.99
N LEU A 148 -7.67 2.33 17.93
CA LEU A 148 -8.88 2.97 17.41
C LEU A 148 -9.87 1.93 16.87
N ALA A 149 -9.39 0.96 16.09
CA ALA A 149 -10.22 -0.10 15.53
C ALA A 149 -10.81 -1.00 16.63
N GLU A 150 -10.02 -1.35 17.64
CA GLU A 150 -10.49 -2.07 18.84
C GLU A 150 -11.57 -1.27 19.57
N ASN A 151 -11.41 0.05 19.71
CA ASN A 151 -12.44 0.89 20.31
C ASN A 151 -13.74 0.92 19.48
N MET A 152 -13.64 0.92 18.15
CA MET A 152 -14.81 0.82 17.26
C MET A 152 -15.53 -0.53 17.44
N ASP A 153 -14.77 -1.63 17.59
CA ASP A 153 -15.33 -2.97 17.83
C ASP A 153 -16.03 -3.05 19.20
N GLN A 154 -15.38 -2.56 20.25
CA GLN A 154 -15.96 -2.51 21.60
C GLN A 154 -17.28 -1.74 21.67
N HIS A 155 -17.48 -0.76 20.79
CA HIS A 155 -18.69 0.06 20.73
C HIS A 155 -19.64 -0.34 19.59
N GLY A 156 -19.38 -1.46 18.88
CA GLY A 156 -20.27 -2.02 17.87
C GLY A 156 -20.31 -1.26 16.53
N PHE A 157 -19.33 -0.39 16.27
CA PHE A 157 -19.19 0.32 14.99
C PHE A 157 -18.34 -0.45 13.98
N LEU A 158 -17.51 -1.37 14.46
CA LEU A 158 -16.78 -2.33 13.66
C LEU A 158 -17.17 -3.72 14.16
N HIS A 159 -17.41 -4.67 13.28
CA HIS A 159 -17.55 -6.06 13.71
C HIS A 159 -16.17 -6.71 13.70
N ARG A 160 -15.83 -7.51 14.73
CA ARG A 160 -14.56 -8.24 14.82
C ARG A 160 -14.11 -8.93 13.53
N ASN A 161 -15.05 -9.54 12.80
CA ASN A 161 -14.79 -10.16 11.49
C ASN A 161 -14.18 -9.20 10.45
N ALA A 162 -14.44 -7.89 10.56
CA ALA A 162 -13.85 -6.87 9.70
C ALA A 162 -12.40 -6.59 10.08
N LEU A 163 -12.06 -6.52 11.38
CA LEU A 163 -10.67 -6.33 11.82
C LEU A 163 -9.78 -7.52 11.41
N ASP A 164 -10.32 -8.73 11.47
CA ASP A 164 -9.65 -9.96 11.03
C ASP A 164 -9.34 -9.99 9.52
N MET A 165 -9.92 -9.07 8.72
CA MET A 165 -9.60 -8.91 7.29
C MET A 165 -8.27 -8.19 7.05
N LEU A 166 -7.71 -7.52 8.06
CA LEU A 166 -6.41 -6.85 7.98
C LEU A 166 -5.32 -7.75 8.58
N VAL A 167 -4.29 -8.03 7.78
CA VAL A 167 -3.12 -8.79 8.21
C VAL A 167 -2.06 -7.81 8.70
N PHE A 168 -1.91 -7.67 10.01
CA PHE A 168 -0.84 -6.87 10.60
C PHE A 168 0.40 -7.71 10.84
N ASP A 169 1.56 -7.19 10.45
CA ASP A 169 2.86 -7.80 10.74
C ASP A 169 3.95 -6.72 10.79
N ASP A 170 4.95 -6.90 11.63
CA ASP A 170 6.10 -6.00 11.76
C ASP A 170 7.28 -6.43 10.88
N ASN A 171 7.18 -7.59 10.24
CA ASN A 171 8.18 -8.14 9.34
C ASN A 171 7.61 -8.31 7.93
N ALA A 172 8.29 -7.74 6.94
CA ALA A 172 7.84 -7.73 5.55
C ALA A 172 7.71 -9.14 4.92
N GLU A 173 8.63 -10.06 5.23
CA GLU A 173 8.60 -11.42 4.68
C GLU A 173 7.42 -12.22 5.23
N ARG A 174 7.24 -12.19 6.56
CA ARG A 174 6.10 -12.81 7.23
C ARG A 174 4.79 -12.20 6.78
N LEU A 175 4.74 -10.88 6.57
CA LEU A 175 3.55 -10.23 6.03
C LEU A 175 3.17 -10.84 4.69
N LEU A 176 4.11 -10.89 3.74
CA LEU A 176 3.86 -11.42 2.40
C LEU A 176 3.45 -12.89 2.43
N GLU A 177 4.05 -13.72 3.29
CA GLU A 177 3.66 -15.14 3.45
C GLU A 177 2.23 -15.33 3.94
N ARG A 178 1.72 -14.38 4.76
CA ARG A 178 0.34 -14.42 5.27
C ARG A 178 -0.70 -13.86 4.31
N LEU A 179 -0.27 -13.30 3.17
CA LEU A 179 -1.16 -12.79 2.11
C LEU A 179 -1.42 -13.84 1.00
N VAL A 180 -0.89 -15.06 1.11
CA VAL A 180 -0.98 -16.14 0.09
C VAL A 180 -1.97 -17.22 0.48
#